data_AF-L8H1W3-F1
#
_entry.id   AF-L8H1W3-F1
#
_cell.length_a   1.000
_cell.length_b   1.000
_cell.length_c   1.000
_cell.angle_alpha   90.00
_cell.angle_beta   90.00
_cell.angle_gamma   90.00
#
_symmetry.space_group_name_H-M   'P 1'
#
loop_
_entity.id
_entity.type
_entity.pdbx_description
1 polymer ?
#
loop_
_entity_poly.entity_id
_entity_poly.type
_entity_poly.pdbx_seq_one_letter_code
_entity_poly.pdbx_strand_id
1 'polypeptide(L)'
;MEVEAENVAGAEVQLPETNEGTAANTRKRKATSEADESQGAPSESPSAEDAEGGAAAAQAAEGAKPSAEPGQQGATDQPLSKKAMKRLKKAEEMKVKRKFQRAQRKERQKKAKEEAKARGPRVLAEGEDPPMSKWKQKKKLTRERVTLPQRVVIDCSFDSQMTDREVVSLVNQLARCYSCNNGSTHCLQFHLTSFGGKTEERLKTVLSGFENWRNITVDPRGYMDVFKKEELVYLTAESPNVIQTLEDDKVYIIGGLVDHNRLKGITYKIAQEQGIATAQLPIGEYLQMASRKVLTVNHVFEILLKFKLNNDWEKTLLEVVPKRK
;
A
#
# COMPACT_ATOMS: atom_id res chain seq x y z
N MET A 1 -45.81 67.54 -17.45
CA MET A 1 -44.41 67.62 -16.98
C MET A 1 -43.66 66.49 -17.64
N GLU A 2 -42.99 66.83 -18.72
CA GLU A 2 -41.90 66.02 -19.26
C GLU A 2 -40.63 66.31 -18.45
N VAL A 3 -39.81 65.29 -18.27
CA VAL A 3 -38.33 65.31 -18.13
C VAL A 3 -37.95 63.83 -18.28
N GLU A 4 -37.70 63.40 -19.51
CA GLU A 4 -36.39 63.39 -20.17
C GLU A 4 -35.49 62.26 -19.68
N ALA A 5 -34.89 61.57 -20.65
CA ALA A 5 -34.05 60.42 -20.46
C ALA A 5 -32.58 60.82 -20.69
N GLU A 6 -31.68 60.21 -19.93
CA GLU A 6 -30.29 60.08 -20.36
C GLU A 6 -29.88 58.61 -20.45
N ASN A 7 -29.02 58.36 -21.43
CA ASN A 7 -28.75 57.08 -22.04
C ASN A 7 -27.24 56.83 -21.96
N VAL A 8 -26.80 55.78 -21.26
CA VAL A 8 -25.37 55.44 -21.16
C VAL A 8 -25.16 54.04 -21.70
N ALA A 9 -24.39 53.96 -22.78
CA ALA A 9 -24.16 52.75 -23.55
C ALA A 9 -22.93 51.95 -23.07
N GLY A 10 -22.91 50.66 -23.43
CA GLY A 10 -21.70 50.00 -23.91
C GLY A 10 -20.78 49.33 -22.89
N ALA A 11 -20.94 48.01 -22.74
CA ALA A 11 -19.83 47.08 -22.45
C ALA A 11 -20.26 45.63 -22.79
N GLU A 12 -20.31 45.29 -24.08
CA GLU A 12 -20.56 43.92 -24.53
C GLU A 12 -19.27 43.09 -24.37
N VAL A 13 -19.26 42.13 -23.44
CA VAL A 13 -18.09 41.27 -23.17
C VAL A 13 -18.21 39.99 -23.97
N GLN A 14 -17.52 39.92 -25.11
CA GLN A 14 -17.40 38.70 -25.91
C GLN A 14 -16.69 37.58 -25.13
N LEU A 15 -17.34 36.42 -25.08
CA LEU A 15 -16.74 35.17 -24.61
C LEU A 15 -15.98 34.50 -25.77
N PRO A 16 -14.77 33.96 -25.55
CA PRO A 16 -14.02 33.27 -26.60
C PRO A 16 -14.61 31.89 -26.89
N GLU A 17 -14.89 31.62 -28.17
CA GLU A 17 -15.36 30.32 -28.65
C GLU A 17 -14.27 29.25 -28.51
N THR A 18 -14.63 28.07 -27.99
CA THR A 18 -13.74 26.90 -27.94
C THR A 18 -13.82 26.12 -29.25
N ASN A 19 -12.81 26.26 -30.09
CA ASN A 19 -12.70 25.54 -31.35
C ASN A 19 -12.32 24.06 -31.13
N GLU A 20 -13.23 23.12 -31.42
CA GLU A 20 -12.97 21.67 -31.35
C GLU A 20 -12.15 21.17 -32.54
N GLY A 21 -10.83 21.23 -32.40
CA GLY A 21 -9.88 20.74 -33.41
C GLY A 21 -9.67 19.22 -33.36
N THR A 22 -10.45 18.46 -34.13
CA THR A 22 -10.27 17.01 -34.32
C THR A 22 -8.94 16.71 -35.06
N ALA A 23 -7.95 16.15 -34.36
CA ALA A 23 -6.65 15.79 -34.94
C ALA A 23 -6.43 14.26 -34.94
N ALA A 24 -6.82 13.61 -36.04
CA ALA A 24 -6.41 12.23 -36.31
C ALA A 24 -4.92 12.19 -36.66
N ASN A 25 -4.10 11.48 -35.87
CA ASN A 25 -2.68 11.33 -36.14
C ASN A 25 -2.36 9.93 -36.70
N THR A 26 -2.20 9.86 -38.02
CA THR A 26 -1.77 8.67 -38.77
C THR A 26 -0.25 8.70 -38.97
N ARG A 27 0.37 7.51 -39.15
CA ARG A 27 1.81 7.21 -39.39
C ARG A 27 2.55 6.76 -38.11
N LYS A 28 3.50 5.82 -38.17
CA LYS A 28 4.02 5.03 -39.30
C LYS A 28 4.51 3.67 -38.79
N ARG A 29 4.18 2.57 -39.48
CA ARG A 29 4.87 1.29 -39.29
C ARG A 29 6.31 1.43 -39.82
N LYS A 30 7.30 0.88 -39.11
CA LYS A 30 8.57 0.43 -39.70
C LYS A 30 8.88 -0.96 -39.14
N ALA A 31 8.84 -1.96 -40.00
CA ALA A 31 9.35 -3.28 -39.73
C ALA A 31 10.75 -3.39 -40.34
N THR A 32 11.64 -4.12 -39.67
CA THR A 32 12.85 -4.72 -40.22
C THR A 32 13.11 -6.02 -39.44
N SER A 33 13.46 -7.07 -40.15
CA SER A 33 13.59 -8.47 -39.71
C SER A 33 14.97 -8.83 -39.15
N GLU A 34 15.05 -10.00 -38.49
CA GLU A 34 16.05 -11.10 -38.61
C GLU A 34 17.38 -10.80 -39.34
N ALA A 35 18.58 -11.31 -39.01
CA ALA A 35 19.05 -12.47 -38.22
C ALA A 35 20.61 -12.33 -37.97
N ASP A 36 21.42 -13.19 -37.33
CA ASP A 36 21.25 -14.32 -36.39
C ASP A 36 22.61 -14.68 -35.68
N GLU A 37 22.62 -15.76 -34.89
CA GLU A 37 23.71 -16.69 -34.49
C GLU A 37 25.04 -16.25 -33.82
N SER A 38 25.35 -16.99 -32.75
CA SER A 38 26.62 -17.72 -32.47
C SER A 38 27.32 -17.51 -31.11
N GLN A 39 27.80 -18.64 -30.62
CA GLN A 39 28.25 -19.04 -29.28
C GLN A 39 29.62 -18.47 -28.85
N GLY A 40 29.94 -18.53 -27.54
CA GLY A 40 31.35 -18.43 -27.07
C GLY A 40 31.53 -18.16 -25.56
N ALA A 41 32.08 -19.13 -24.83
CA ALA A 41 32.56 -19.04 -23.44
C ALA A 41 33.76 -20.01 -23.30
N PRO A 42 34.49 -20.08 -22.15
CA PRO A 42 34.78 -19.09 -21.10
C PRO A 42 36.33 -18.85 -20.98
N SER A 43 36.80 -18.16 -19.94
CA SER A 43 38.21 -18.24 -19.53
C SER A 43 38.39 -18.14 -18.00
N GLU A 44 39.26 -18.98 -17.46
CA GLU A 44 39.52 -19.15 -16.02
C GLU A 44 40.66 -18.26 -15.46
N SER A 45 40.74 -18.29 -14.13
CA SER A 45 41.78 -17.96 -13.14
C SER A 45 43.27 -17.99 -13.58
N PRO A 46 44.22 -17.41 -12.79
CA PRO A 46 44.68 -18.07 -11.57
C PRO A 46 44.94 -17.20 -10.31
N SER A 47 45.04 -17.94 -9.21
CA SER A 47 45.30 -17.72 -7.78
C SER A 47 46.67 -17.18 -7.35
N ALA A 48 46.72 -16.63 -6.12
CA ALA A 48 47.69 -16.85 -5.01
C ALA A 48 47.29 -15.93 -3.82
N GLU A 49 47.04 -16.39 -2.58
CA GLU A 49 48.01 -16.84 -1.54
C GLU A 49 48.95 -15.70 -1.07
N ASP A 50 49.19 -15.42 0.23
CA ASP A 50 48.70 -16.06 1.47
C ASP A 50 48.94 -15.16 2.74
N ALA A 51 48.66 -15.72 3.93
CA ALA A 51 49.22 -15.39 5.26
C ALA A 51 48.56 -14.30 6.15
N GLU A 52 47.97 -14.80 7.25
CA GLU A 52 48.16 -14.46 8.67
C GLU A 52 48.94 -13.17 9.07
N GLY A 53 48.62 -12.47 10.17
CA GLY A 53 47.64 -12.73 11.24
C GLY A 53 48.01 -11.96 12.52
N GLY A 54 47.25 -12.18 13.61
CA GLY A 54 47.65 -11.77 14.98
C GLY A 54 47.23 -10.37 15.43
N ALA A 55 46.97 -10.23 16.74
CA ALA A 55 46.34 -9.05 17.34
C ALA A 55 47.05 -8.59 18.64
N ALA A 56 46.53 -7.49 19.21
CA ALA A 56 46.66 -7.04 20.60
C ALA A 56 47.86 -6.16 21.03
N ALA A 57 47.58 -4.85 21.12
CA ALA A 57 47.66 -4.01 22.31
C ALA A 57 48.92 -3.99 23.22
N ALA A 58 49.46 -2.77 23.43
CA ALA A 58 50.13 -2.37 24.67
C ALA A 58 49.88 -0.86 24.98
N GLN A 59 49.64 -0.55 26.24
CA GLN A 59 49.78 0.79 26.87
C GLN A 59 51.24 0.88 27.41
N ALA A 60 51.85 1.98 27.91
CA ALA A 60 51.42 3.31 28.34
C ALA A 60 52.62 4.30 28.20
N ALA A 61 52.42 5.60 27.93
CA ALA A 61 52.41 6.74 28.88
C ALA A 61 53.76 7.38 29.29
N GLU A 62 54.02 8.58 28.76
CA GLU A 62 54.68 9.78 29.34
C GLU A 62 54.31 10.96 28.41
N GLY A 63 54.18 12.24 28.82
CA GLY A 63 54.29 12.84 30.14
C GLY A 63 54.60 14.35 30.06
N ALA A 64 53.64 15.22 29.71
CA ALA A 64 53.77 16.69 29.85
C ALA A 64 52.46 17.49 29.77
N LYS A 65 52.19 18.30 30.81
CA LYS A 65 51.34 19.52 30.85
C LYS A 65 52.16 20.55 31.66
N PRO A 66 52.10 21.86 31.38
CA PRO A 66 50.90 22.70 31.54
C PRO A 66 50.73 23.68 30.34
N SER A 67 49.81 24.66 30.26
CA SER A 67 48.93 25.33 31.24
C SER A 67 47.57 25.65 30.63
N ALA A 68 46.58 25.99 31.45
CA ALA A 68 45.26 26.45 31.00
C ALA A 68 44.91 27.80 31.65
N GLU A 69 44.17 28.64 30.93
CA GLU A 69 43.15 29.56 31.46
C GLU A 69 42.10 29.86 30.36
N PRO A 70 40.88 30.31 30.70
CA PRO A 70 39.68 29.83 29.98
C PRO A 70 39.01 30.87 29.04
N GLY A 71 38.70 30.43 27.82
CA GLY A 71 37.87 31.16 26.85
C GLY A 71 36.40 30.71 26.89
N GLN A 72 35.47 31.67 26.89
CA GLN A 72 34.03 31.48 27.09
C GLN A 72 33.36 30.52 26.10
N GLN A 73 32.43 29.71 26.61
CA GLN A 73 31.49 28.93 25.80
C GLN A 73 30.48 29.86 25.11
N GLY A 74 30.74 30.20 23.85
CA GLY A 74 29.73 30.78 22.97
C GLY A 74 28.65 29.75 22.66
N ALA A 75 27.39 30.05 23.00
CA ALA A 75 26.26 29.26 22.51
C ALA A 75 26.26 29.32 20.98
N THR A 76 26.53 28.18 20.32
CA THR A 76 26.53 28.12 18.85
C THR A 76 25.09 28.05 18.36
N ASP A 77 24.47 29.22 18.27
CA ASP A 77 23.20 29.44 17.59
C ASP A 77 23.41 29.27 16.07
N GLN A 78 23.69 28.02 15.64
CA GLN A 78 23.93 27.71 14.23
C GLN A 78 22.60 27.86 13.48
N PRO A 79 22.47 28.84 12.57
CA PRO A 79 21.23 29.06 11.86
C PRO A 79 20.91 27.82 11.01
N LEU A 80 19.70 27.29 11.20
CA LEU A 80 19.18 26.13 10.49
C LEU A 80 19.55 26.18 9.00
N SER A 81 20.32 25.17 8.55
CA SER A 81 20.80 25.07 7.17
C SER A 81 19.71 25.43 6.15
N LYS A 82 20.07 26.11 5.05
CA LYS A 82 19.12 26.58 4.01
C LYS A 82 18.15 25.47 3.54
N LYS A 83 18.56 24.19 3.59
CA LYS A 83 17.72 23.01 3.33
C LYS A 83 16.70 22.71 4.45
N ALA A 84 17.06 22.87 5.73
CA ALA A 84 16.18 22.72 6.88
C ALA A 84 15.13 23.85 6.94
N MET A 85 15.55 25.12 6.76
CA MET A 85 14.64 26.28 6.63
C MET A 85 13.61 26.07 5.51
N LYS A 86 14.05 25.61 4.32
CA LYS A 86 13.14 25.30 3.20
C LYS A 86 12.18 24.14 3.51
N ARG A 87 12.58 23.15 4.31
CA ARG A 87 11.70 22.07 4.79
C ARG A 87 10.65 22.57 5.78
N LEU A 88 11.04 23.44 6.73
CA LEU A 88 10.13 24.05 7.70
C LEU A 88 9.08 24.93 7.01
N LYS A 89 9.49 25.89 6.17
CA LYS A 89 8.58 26.76 5.42
C LYS A 89 7.60 25.95 4.55
N LYS A 90 8.08 24.93 3.83
CA LYS A 90 7.22 24.03 3.04
C LYS A 90 6.27 23.20 3.91
N ALA A 91 6.66 22.83 5.14
CA ALA A 91 5.78 22.14 6.08
C ALA A 91 4.68 23.06 6.63
N GLU A 92 4.98 24.35 6.85
CA GLU A 92 3.99 25.36 7.24
C GLU A 92 3.03 25.70 6.10
N GLU A 93 3.54 25.93 4.89
CA GLU A 93 2.72 26.08 3.67
C GLU A 93 1.79 24.86 3.49
N MET A 94 2.28 23.63 3.74
CA MET A 94 1.45 22.43 3.74
C MET A 94 0.42 22.40 4.89
N LYS A 95 0.75 22.87 6.09
CA LYS A 95 -0.22 22.99 7.21
C LYS A 95 -1.33 23.98 6.85
N VAL A 96 -1.00 25.16 6.31
CA VAL A 96 -1.95 26.18 5.86
C VAL A 96 -2.82 25.64 4.72
N LYS A 97 -2.21 25.05 3.69
CA LYS A 97 -2.93 24.43 2.56
C LYS A 97 -3.88 23.32 3.01
N ARG A 98 -3.47 22.47 3.97
CA ARG A 98 -4.34 21.45 4.59
C ARG A 98 -5.50 22.07 5.38
N LYS A 99 -5.28 23.14 6.15
CA LYS A 99 -6.36 23.87 6.84
C LYS A 99 -7.37 24.44 5.85
N PHE A 100 -6.89 25.10 4.80
CA PHE A 100 -7.73 25.68 3.73
C PHE A 100 -8.54 24.61 2.96
N GLN A 101 -7.89 23.52 2.54
CA GLN A 101 -8.57 22.39 1.89
C GLN A 101 -9.61 21.74 2.81
N ARG A 102 -9.36 21.64 4.12
CA ARG A 102 -10.34 21.14 5.10
C ARG A 102 -11.53 22.10 5.24
N ALA A 103 -11.33 23.41 5.18
CA ALA A 103 -12.39 24.41 5.18
C ALA A 103 -13.25 24.31 3.91
N GLN A 104 -12.65 24.33 2.72
CA GLN A 104 -13.38 24.13 1.46
C GLN A 104 -14.16 22.81 1.44
N ARG A 105 -13.59 21.71 1.95
CA ARG A 105 -14.30 20.43 2.04
C ARG A 105 -15.53 20.49 2.94
N LYS A 106 -15.45 21.20 4.08
CA LYS A 106 -16.61 21.44 4.96
C LYS A 106 -17.69 22.28 4.27
N GLU A 107 -17.28 23.34 3.57
CA GLU A 107 -18.22 24.22 2.85
C GLU A 107 -18.93 23.47 1.70
N ARG A 108 -18.19 22.73 0.88
CA ARG A 108 -18.76 21.86 -0.16
C ARG A 108 -19.73 20.82 0.42
N GLN A 109 -19.41 20.24 1.58
CA GLN A 109 -20.32 19.33 2.29
C GLN A 109 -21.58 20.02 2.82
N LYS A 110 -21.47 21.28 3.27
CA LYS A 110 -22.63 22.08 3.68
C LYS A 110 -23.53 22.40 2.48
N LYS A 111 -22.97 22.95 1.40
CA LYS A 111 -23.70 23.25 0.15
C LYS A 111 -24.37 22.01 -0.44
N ALA A 112 -23.66 20.89 -0.59
CA ALA A 112 -24.25 19.64 -1.09
C ALA A 112 -25.38 19.09 -0.18
N LYS A 113 -25.33 19.35 1.13
CA LYS A 113 -26.41 18.97 2.06
C LYS A 113 -27.61 19.92 1.98
N GLU A 114 -27.38 21.20 1.71
CA GLU A 114 -28.43 22.20 1.47
C GLU A 114 -29.12 21.97 0.12
N GLU A 115 -28.37 21.73 -0.95
CA GLU A 115 -28.89 21.31 -2.26
C GLU A 115 -29.69 20.00 -2.18
N ALA A 116 -29.17 18.98 -1.48
CA ALA A 116 -29.90 17.72 -1.29
C ALA A 116 -31.17 17.89 -0.45
N LYS A 117 -31.23 18.89 0.44
CA LYS A 117 -32.46 19.24 1.18
C LYS A 117 -33.44 20.02 0.29
N ALA A 118 -32.94 20.92 -0.56
CA ALA A 118 -33.74 21.73 -1.47
C ALA A 118 -34.35 20.92 -2.63
N ARG A 119 -33.66 19.88 -3.11
CA ARG A 119 -34.19 18.94 -4.12
C ARG A 119 -35.35 18.07 -3.62
N GLY A 120 -35.67 18.10 -2.33
CA GLY A 120 -36.73 17.30 -1.73
C GLY A 120 -36.43 15.79 -1.72
N PRO A 121 -37.37 14.96 -1.23
CA PRO A 121 -37.28 13.51 -1.39
C PRO A 121 -37.42 13.14 -2.87
N ARG A 122 -36.53 12.26 -3.37
CA ARG A 122 -36.72 11.61 -4.68
C ARG A 122 -38.06 10.86 -4.66
N VAL A 123 -38.95 11.20 -5.59
CA VAL A 123 -40.09 10.35 -5.92
C VAL A 123 -39.51 9.06 -6.51
N LEU A 124 -39.80 7.93 -5.87
CA LEU A 124 -39.37 6.61 -6.31
C LEU A 124 -40.38 6.09 -7.32
N ALA A 125 -39.94 5.31 -8.30
CA ALA A 125 -40.87 4.60 -9.17
C ALA A 125 -41.65 3.55 -8.35
N GLU A 126 -42.83 3.17 -8.83
CA GLU A 126 -43.63 2.14 -8.16
C GLU A 126 -42.85 0.81 -8.12
N GLY A 127 -42.61 0.29 -6.90
CA GLY A 127 -41.75 -0.86 -6.66
C GLY A 127 -40.26 -0.58 -6.39
N GLU A 128 -39.78 0.68 -6.49
CA GLU A 128 -38.42 1.03 -6.03
C GLU A 128 -38.36 1.27 -4.52
N ASP A 129 -37.57 0.44 -3.81
CA ASP A 129 -37.22 0.68 -2.41
C ASP A 129 -36.38 1.95 -2.22
N PRO A 130 -36.60 2.76 -1.16
CA PRO A 130 -35.75 3.90 -0.86
C PRO A 130 -34.29 3.48 -0.61
N PRO A 131 -33.29 4.19 -1.18
CA PRO A 131 -31.88 3.85 -0.98
C PRO A 131 -31.53 3.89 0.51
N MET A 132 -31.18 2.73 1.08
CA MET A 132 -30.90 2.59 2.51
C MET A 132 -29.84 3.56 3.00
N SER A 133 -30.06 4.14 4.19
CA SER A 133 -29.04 4.93 4.86
C SER A 133 -27.79 4.09 5.15
N LYS A 134 -26.61 4.72 5.19
CA LYS A 134 -25.33 4.03 5.47
C LYS A 134 -25.34 3.23 6.79
N TRP A 135 -26.12 3.69 7.78
CA TRP A 135 -26.33 2.95 9.02
C TRP A 135 -27.19 1.68 8.81
N LYS A 136 -28.29 1.76 8.05
CA LYS A 136 -29.11 0.58 7.69
C LYS A 136 -28.28 -0.41 6.86
N GLN A 137 -27.51 0.07 5.87
CA GLN A 137 -26.58 -0.75 5.08
C GLN A 137 -25.56 -1.48 5.97
N LYS A 138 -24.87 -0.75 6.86
CA LYS A 138 -23.90 -1.34 7.79
C LYS A 138 -24.55 -2.35 8.75
N LYS A 139 -25.77 -2.07 9.25
CA LYS A 139 -26.52 -2.99 10.10
C LYS A 139 -26.91 -4.27 9.35
N LYS A 140 -27.35 -4.16 8.08
CA LYS A 140 -27.62 -5.30 7.19
C LYS A 140 -26.36 -6.15 6.97
N LEU A 141 -25.26 -5.53 6.52
CA LEU A 141 -23.93 -6.15 6.38
C LEU A 141 -23.38 -6.80 7.66
N THR A 142 -23.81 -6.35 8.84
CA THR A 142 -23.39 -6.96 10.12
C THR A 142 -24.26 -8.16 10.48
N ARG A 143 -25.58 -8.10 10.20
CA ARG A 143 -26.54 -9.17 10.48
C ARG A 143 -26.38 -10.36 9.53
N GLU A 144 -26.07 -10.08 8.26
CA GLU A 144 -25.97 -11.07 7.18
C GLU A 144 -24.50 -11.47 6.94
N ARG A 145 -23.66 -11.38 7.98
CA ARG A 145 -22.25 -11.74 7.91
C ARG A 145 -22.05 -13.24 8.10
N VAL A 146 -21.32 -13.85 7.19
CA VAL A 146 -20.83 -15.23 7.26
C VAL A 146 -19.31 -15.19 7.43
N THR A 147 -18.78 -15.95 8.39
CA THR A 147 -17.34 -16.17 8.52
C THR A 147 -16.95 -17.38 7.66
N LEU A 148 -15.98 -17.20 6.76
CA LEU A 148 -15.42 -18.26 5.93
C LEU A 148 -14.47 -19.15 6.77
N PRO A 149 -14.37 -20.45 6.47
CA PRO A 149 -13.47 -21.36 7.21
C PRO A 149 -11.99 -21.06 6.97
N GLN A 150 -11.63 -20.51 5.80
CA GLN A 150 -10.26 -20.10 5.47
C GLN A 150 -9.71 -19.11 6.49
N ARG A 151 -8.51 -19.45 6.98
CA ARG A 151 -7.67 -18.56 7.78
C ARG A 151 -6.63 -17.92 6.87
N VAL A 152 -6.49 -16.61 6.96
CA VAL A 152 -5.49 -15.83 6.21
C VAL A 152 -4.66 -15.02 7.18
N VAL A 153 -3.36 -15.28 7.16
CA VAL A 153 -2.35 -14.66 8.01
C VAL A 153 -1.58 -13.63 7.21
N ILE A 154 -1.33 -12.46 7.79
CA ILE A 154 -0.24 -11.58 7.33
C ILE A 154 0.91 -11.71 8.32
N ASP A 155 2.05 -12.17 7.80
CA ASP A 155 3.30 -12.37 8.52
C ASP A 155 4.06 -11.05 8.66
N CYS A 156 4.04 -10.44 9.85
CA CYS A 156 4.67 -9.15 10.12
C CYS A 156 6.14 -9.26 10.58
N SER A 157 6.81 -10.41 10.41
CA SER A 157 8.21 -10.60 10.83
C SER A 157 9.27 -9.78 10.06
N PHE A 158 8.86 -8.95 9.11
CA PHE A 158 9.74 -8.25 8.16
C PHE A 158 10.11 -6.79 8.52
N ASP A 159 9.87 -6.38 9.77
CA ASP A 159 10.01 -4.98 10.23
C ASP A 159 11.44 -4.41 10.14
N SER A 160 12.47 -5.27 10.21
CA SER A 160 13.87 -4.87 10.11
C SER A 160 14.34 -4.71 8.66
N GLN A 161 13.69 -5.39 7.71
CA GLN A 161 13.98 -5.37 6.27
C GLN A 161 13.30 -4.19 5.53
N MET A 162 12.38 -3.49 6.20
CA MET A 162 11.64 -2.34 5.66
C MET A 162 12.17 -0.99 6.18
N THR A 163 12.23 -0.02 5.27
CA THR A 163 12.38 1.41 5.61
C THR A 163 11.08 1.97 6.19
N ASP A 164 11.14 3.07 6.93
CA ASP A 164 9.95 3.68 7.54
C ASP A 164 8.86 4.06 6.50
N ARG A 165 9.26 4.34 5.25
CA ARG A 165 8.33 4.61 4.15
C ARG A 165 7.62 3.35 3.67
N GLU A 166 8.32 2.22 3.66
CA GLU A 166 7.78 0.90 3.35
C GLU A 166 6.84 0.44 4.47
N VAL A 167 7.20 0.64 5.75
CA VAL A 167 6.32 0.42 6.91
C VAL A 167 5.03 1.26 6.81
N VAL A 168 5.12 2.54 6.42
CA VAL A 168 3.94 3.37 6.14
C VAL A 168 3.09 2.77 5.02
N SER A 169 3.69 2.20 3.98
CA SER A 169 2.97 1.51 2.90
C SER A 169 2.28 0.25 3.41
N LEU A 170 2.98 -0.60 4.17
CA LEU A 170 2.42 -1.82 4.76
C LEU A 170 1.21 -1.51 5.65
N VAL A 171 1.33 -0.54 6.57
CA VAL A 171 0.21 -0.13 7.45
C VAL A 171 -1.02 0.31 6.64
N ASN A 172 -0.83 1.02 5.52
CA ASN A 172 -1.94 1.38 4.63
C ASN A 172 -2.53 0.15 3.90
N GLN A 173 -1.74 -0.89 3.64
CA GLN A 173 -2.19 -2.15 3.04
C GLN A 173 -2.96 -3.00 4.06
N LEU A 174 -2.46 -3.16 5.29
CA LEU A 174 -3.17 -3.84 6.39
C LEU A 174 -4.55 -3.21 6.64
N ALA A 175 -4.62 -1.88 6.65
CA ALA A 175 -5.88 -1.15 6.79
C ALA A 175 -6.86 -1.40 5.63
N ARG A 176 -6.36 -1.67 4.41
CA ARG A 176 -7.19 -2.08 3.27
C ARG A 176 -7.68 -3.52 3.42
N CYS A 177 -6.81 -4.46 3.83
CA CYS A 177 -7.20 -5.86 4.12
C CYS A 177 -8.34 -5.90 5.16
N TYR A 178 -8.17 -5.18 6.27
CA TYR A 178 -9.22 -5.06 7.27
C TYR A 178 -10.50 -4.43 6.71
N SER A 179 -10.37 -3.35 5.93
CA SER A 179 -11.53 -2.63 5.38
C SER A 179 -12.30 -3.45 4.34
N CYS A 180 -11.65 -4.25 3.50
CA CYS A 180 -12.36 -5.11 2.54
C CYS A 180 -13.00 -6.32 3.24
N ASN A 181 -12.30 -6.97 4.19
CA ASN A 181 -12.85 -8.09 4.96
C ASN A 181 -14.07 -7.66 5.80
N ASN A 182 -13.94 -6.55 6.53
CA ASN A 182 -15.03 -5.97 7.33
C ASN A 182 -16.12 -5.30 6.47
N GLY A 183 -15.82 -4.95 5.22
CA GLY A 183 -16.79 -4.44 4.24
C GLY A 183 -17.65 -5.53 3.59
N SER A 184 -17.17 -6.78 3.57
CA SER A 184 -17.83 -7.92 2.92
C SER A 184 -18.93 -8.56 3.77
N THR A 185 -19.91 -9.20 3.12
CA THR A 185 -20.86 -10.13 3.75
C THR A 185 -20.20 -11.45 4.14
N HIS A 186 -19.22 -11.93 3.36
CA HIS A 186 -18.44 -13.12 3.70
C HIS A 186 -17.04 -12.67 4.07
N CYS A 187 -16.57 -12.97 5.27
CA CYS A 187 -15.25 -12.54 5.75
C CYS A 187 -14.36 -13.73 6.10
N LEU A 188 -13.11 -13.67 5.66
CA LEU A 188 -12.03 -14.58 6.03
C LEU A 188 -11.70 -14.44 7.52
N GLN A 189 -11.24 -15.51 8.14
CA GLN A 189 -10.62 -15.43 9.47
C GLN A 189 -9.26 -14.76 9.31
N PHE A 190 -9.17 -13.49 9.67
CA PHE A 190 -8.00 -12.65 9.39
C PHE A 190 -7.08 -12.57 10.60
N HIS A 191 -5.80 -12.91 10.42
CA HIS A 191 -4.78 -12.89 11.46
C HIS A 191 -3.60 -11.99 11.08
N LEU A 192 -3.02 -11.31 12.06
CA LEU A 192 -1.67 -10.73 12.01
C LEU A 192 -0.80 -11.50 12.99
N THR A 193 0.36 -12.01 12.54
CA THR A 193 1.34 -12.73 13.38
C THR A 193 2.68 -12.03 13.35
N SER A 194 3.51 -12.23 14.36
CA SER A 194 4.75 -11.47 14.60
C SER A 194 4.47 -9.96 14.63
N PHE A 195 3.29 -9.57 15.11
CA PHE A 195 2.84 -8.18 15.07
C PHE A 195 3.41 -7.39 16.25
N GLY A 196 4.16 -6.32 15.94
CA GLY A 196 4.80 -5.45 16.92
C GLY A 196 5.64 -4.38 16.24
N GLY A 197 6.64 -3.86 16.97
CA GLY A 197 7.70 -3.01 16.41
C GLY A 197 7.22 -1.74 15.72
N LYS A 198 7.93 -1.34 14.66
CA LYS A 198 7.64 -0.15 13.85
C LYS A 198 6.27 -0.23 13.21
N THR A 199 5.84 -1.41 12.77
CA THR A 199 4.52 -1.61 12.16
C THR A 199 3.39 -1.36 13.16
N GLU A 200 3.49 -1.87 14.39
CA GLU A 200 2.50 -1.59 15.45
C GLU A 200 2.50 -0.11 15.86
N GLU A 201 3.67 0.48 16.15
CA GLU A 201 3.81 1.91 16.48
C GLU A 201 3.21 2.79 15.37
N ARG A 202 3.44 2.41 14.11
CA ARG A 202 2.91 3.14 12.96
C ARG A 202 1.40 2.95 12.80
N LEU A 203 0.86 1.78 13.11
CA LEU A 203 -0.58 1.53 13.07
C LEU A 203 -1.30 2.36 14.15
N LYS A 204 -0.81 2.33 15.40
CA LYS A 204 -1.27 3.16 16.53
C LYS A 204 -1.35 4.65 16.18
N THR A 205 -0.30 5.19 15.55
CA THR A 205 -0.22 6.63 15.25
C THR A 205 -1.05 7.09 14.05
N VAL A 206 -1.34 6.21 13.08
CA VAL A 206 -2.11 6.56 11.87
C VAL A 206 -3.60 6.25 12.03
N LEU A 207 -3.95 5.17 12.73
CA LEU A 207 -5.31 4.66 12.86
C LEU A 207 -5.69 4.51 14.34
N SER A 208 -5.96 5.64 14.99
CA SER A 208 -6.53 5.69 16.34
C SER A 208 -7.80 4.82 16.41
N GLY A 209 -7.76 3.76 17.23
CA GLY A 209 -8.86 2.80 17.34
C GLY A 209 -8.70 1.55 16.46
N PHE A 210 -7.52 1.23 15.94
CA PHE A 210 -7.25 -0.09 15.35
C PHE A 210 -7.43 -1.22 16.38
N GLU A 211 -7.24 -0.91 17.66
CA GLU A 211 -7.51 -1.77 18.81
C GLU A 211 -8.98 -2.22 18.89
N ASN A 212 -9.89 -1.48 18.25
CA ASN A 212 -11.31 -1.77 18.15
C ASN A 212 -11.68 -2.51 16.85
N TRP A 213 -10.70 -3.00 16.10
CA TRP A 213 -10.96 -3.82 14.92
C TRP A 213 -11.62 -5.14 15.31
N ARG A 214 -12.64 -5.54 14.53
CA ARG A 214 -13.46 -6.73 14.79
C ARG A 214 -13.19 -7.81 13.76
N ASN A 215 -13.29 -9.07 14.16
CA ASN A 215 -13.06 -10.23 13.28
C ASN A 215 -11.64 -10.21 12.68
N ILE A 216 -10.67 -9.76 13.48
CA ILE A 216 -9.24 -9.89 13.24
C ILE A 216 -8.60 -10.39 14.53
N THR A 217 -7.63 -11.28 14.41
CA THR A 217 -6.77 -11.73 15.51
C THR A 217 -5.39 -11.13 15.34
N VAL A 218 -4.82 -10.59 16.40
CA VAL A 218 -3.47 -10.00 16.38
C VAL A 218 -2.64 -10.71 17.43
N ASP A 219 -1.57 -11.38 16.99
CA ASP A 219 -0.69 -12.18 17.85
C ASP A 219 0.77 -11.71 17.69
N PRO A 220 1.51 -11.45 18.79
CA PRO A 220 2.92 -11.11 18.72
C PRO A 220 3.83 -12.30 18.36
N ARG A 221 3.34 -13.55 18.47
CA ARG A 221 4.11 -14.77 18.16
C ARG A 221 4.13 -15.08 16.66
N GLY A 222 5.04 -15.95 16.23
CA GLY A 222 5.12 -16.39 14.84
C GLY A 222 3.94 -17.28 14.45
N TYR A 223 3.61 -17.34 13.16
CA TYR A 223 2.54 -18.22 12.67
C TYR A 223 2.80 -19.71 12.97
N MET A 224 4.07 -20.13 13.04
CA MET A 224 4.48 -21.47 13.48
C MET A 224 4.13 -21.79 14.94
N ASP A 225 3.99 -20.77 15.81
CA ASP A 225 3.62 -20.92 17.22
C ASP A 225 2.09 -20.86 17.45
N VAL A 226 1.35 -20.40 16.44
CA VAL A 226 -0.08 -20.11 16.50
C VAL A 226 -0.91 -21.17 15.77
N PHE A 227 -0.36 -21.80 14.72
CA PHE A 227 -1.04 -22.76 13.86
C PHE A 227 -0.25 -24.06 13.72
N LYS A 228 -0.95 -25.17 13.41
CA LYS A 228 -0.28 -26.44 13.11
C LYS A 228 0.42 -26.37 11.77
N LYS A 229 1.62 -26.96 11.68
CA LYS A 229 2.50 -26.90 10.51
C LYS A 229 1.83 -27.41 9.23
N GLU A 230 1.00 -28.44 9.35
CA GLU A 230 0.32 -29.17 8.27
C GLU A 230 -0.87 -28.39 7.67
N GLU A 231 -1.33 -27.35 8.38
CA GLU A 231 -2.38 -26.44 7.93
C GLU A 231 -1.79 -25.25 7.14
N LEU A 232 -0.47 -24.99 7.24
CA LEU A 232 0.16 -23.79 6.69
C LEU A 232 0.51 -23.89 5.20
N VAL A 233 0.10 -22.88 4.43
CA VAL A 233 0.49 -22.66 3.03
C VAL A 233 1.01 -21.24 2.85
N TYR A 234 2.32 -21.07 2.59
CA TYR A 234 2.90 -19.75 2.34
C TYR A 234 2.69 -19.34 0.88
N LEU A 235 1.97 -18.22 0.66
CA LEU A 235 1.72 -17.67 -0.66
C LEU A 235 2.92 -16.82 -1.12
N THR A 236 3.57 -17.25 -2.21
CA THR A 236 4.80 -16.65 -2.71
C THR A 236 4.95 -16.84 -4.22
N ALA A 237 5.46 -15.81 -4.91
CA ALA A 237 5.46 -15.77 -6.37
C ALA A 237 6.49 -16.72 -7.01
N GLU A 238 7.53 -17.10 -6.26
CA GLU A 238 8.59 -18.01 -6.67
C GLU A 238 8.25 -19.50 -6.44
N SER A 239 7.09 -19.82 -5.86
CA SER A 239 6.69 -21.23 -5.63
C SER A 239 6.43 -21.95 -6.96
N PRO A 240 6.94 -23.19 -7.15
CA PRO A 240 6.64 -24.00 -8.34
C PRO A 240 5.18 -24.49 -8.35
N ASN A 241 4.51 -24.55 -7.20
CA ASN A 241 3.13 -25.01 -7.10
C ASN A 241 2.18 -23.84 -7.40
N VAL A 242 1.18 -24.03 -8.25
CA VAL A 242 0.13 -23.03 -8.50
C VAL A 242 -1.13 -23.40 -7.70
N ILE A 243 -1.68 -22.46 -6.95
CA ILE A 243 -2.91 -22.70 -6.17
C ILE A 243 -4.13 -22.71 -7.10
N GLN A 244 -4.93 -23.78 -7.00
CA GLN A 244 -6.13 -23.97 -7.82
C GLN A 244 -7.41 -23.67 -7.03
N THR A 245 -7.46 -24.01 -5.74
CA THR A 245 -8.61 -23.84 -4.86
C THR A 245 -8.16 -23.36 -3.47
N LEU A 246 -9.10 -22.82 -2.69
CA LEU A 246 -8.90 -22.52 -1.26
C LEU A 246 -9.62 -23.57 -0.42
N GLU A 247 -8.84 -24.48 0.15
CA GLU A 247 -9.25 -25.52 1.10
C GLU A 247 -9.74 -24.90 2.40
N ASP A 248 -10.69 -25.56 3.08
CA ASP A 248 -11.36 -25.03 4.27
C ASP A 248 -10.54 -25.24 5.56
N ASP A 249 -9.64 -26.21 5.60
CA ASP A 249 -8.76 -26.53 6.73
C ASP A 249 -7.44 -25.75 6.74
N LYS A 250 -7.09 -25.07 5.65
CA LYS A 250 -5.77 -24.41 5.50
C LYS A 250 -5.69 -22.99 6.07
N VAL A 251 -4.45 -22.58 6.32
CA VAL A 251 -4.00 -21.28 6.78
C VAL A 251 -3.07 -20.70 5.71
N TYR A 252 -3.57 -19.71 4.98
CA TYR A 252 -2.83 -19.07 3.89
C TYR A 252 -2.02 -17.88 4.42
N ILE A 253 -0.69 -17.96 4.34
CA ILE A 253 0.22 -16.92 4.83
C ILE A 253 0.59 -15.97 3.69
N ILE A 254 0.48 -14.67 3.93
CA ILE A 254 0.94 -13.60 3.04
C ILE A 254 2.08 -12.88 3.76
N GLY A 255 3.23 -12.74 3.11
CA GLY A 255 4.35 -11.96 3.66
C GLY A 255 3.96 -10.49 3.83
N GLY A 256 3.97 -10.00 5.07
CA GLY A 256 3.75 -8.60 5.43
C GLY A 256 4.95 -7.73 5.12
N LEU A 257 5.38 -7.74 3.86
CA LEU A 257 6.60 -7.10 3.36
C LEU A 257 6.26 -6.09 2.27
N VAL A 258 6.89 -4.92 2.31
CA VAL A 258 6.91 -3.96 1.20
C VAL A 258 8.36 -3.61 0.90
N ASP A 259 8.88 -4.09 -0.22
CA ASP A 259 10.30 -4.00 -0.56
C ASP A 259 10.55 -3.56 -2.03
N HIS A 260 9.47 -3.37 -2.79
CA HIS A 260 9.49 -3.18 -4.25
C HIS A 260 10.12 -4.35 -5.03
N ASN A 261 10.03 -5.58 -4.50
CA ASN A 261 10.64 -6.81 -5.01
C ASN A 261 12.17 -6.70 -5.14
N ARG A 262 12.79 -6.19 -4.08
CA ARG A 262 14.23 -6.13 -3.79
C ARG A 262 14.73 -7.45 -3.21
N LEU A 263 13.94 -8.07 -2.33
CA LEU A 263 14.22 -9.29 -1.59
C LEU A 263 13.53 -10.49 -2.26
N LYS A 264 13.89 -10.74 -3.52
CA LYS A 264 13.30 -11.80 -4.36
C LYS A 264 13.33 -13.16 -3.64
N GLY A 265 12.23 -13.90 -3.68
CA GLY A 265 12.12 -15.23 -3.10
C GLY A 265 12.34 -15.35 -1.58
N ILE A 266 12.43 -14.25 -0.82
CA ILE A 266 12.72 -14.32 0.63
C ILE A 266 11.66 -15.15 1.39
N THR A 267 10.39 -14.97 1.06
CA THR A 267 9.27 -15.71 1.67
C THR A 267 9.26 -17.17 1.25
N TYR A 268 9.61 -17.47 -0.02
CA TYR A 268 9.74 -18.83 -0.51
C TYR A 268 10.87 -19.57 0.21
N LYS A 269 12.05 -18.94 0.34
CA LYS A 269 13.18 -19.49 1.07
C LYS A 269 12.83 -19.79 2.54
N ILE A 270 12.22 -18.84 3.25
CA ILE A 270 11.78 -19.03 4.65
C ILE A 270 10.82 -20.22 4.77
N ALA A 271 9.84 -20.31 3.88
CA ALA A 271 8.86 -21.41 3.88
C ALA A 271 9.49 -22.77 3.56
N GLN A 272 10.48 -22.83 2.67
CA GLN A 272 11.27 -24.04 2.40
C GLN A 272 12.13 -24.44 3.60
N GLU A 273 12.82 -23.50 4.24
CA GLU A 273 13.65 -23.76 5.44
C GLU A 273 12.81 -24.26 6.63
N GLN A 274 11.59 -23.76 6.79
CA GLN A 274 10.63 -24.26 7.77
C GLN A 274 9.96 -25.59 7.35
N GLY A 275 10.05 -25.97 6.07
CA GLY A 275 9.42 -27.15 5.50
C GLY A 275 7.89 -27.10 5.53
N ILE A 276 7.29 -25.95 5.24
CA ILE A 276 5.83 -25.77 5.08
C ILE A 276 5.44 -25.74 3.60
N ALA A 277 4.17 -25.97 3.29
CA ALA A 277 3.69 -25.92 1.91
C ALA A 277 3.81 -24.49 1.34
N THR A 278 4.03 -24.38 0.03
CA THR A 278 4.08 -23.10 -0.69
C THR A 278 3.21 -23.16 -1.93
N ALA A 279 2.65 -22.03 -2.33
CA ALA A 279 1.97 -21.89 -3.62
C ALA A 279 2.04 -20.46 -4.17
N GLN A 280 2.04 -20.31 -5.50
CA GLN A 280 1.82 -19.03 -6.19
C GLN A 280 0.37 -18.89 -6.63
N LEU A 281 -0.11 -17.66 -6.79
CA LEU A 281 -1.39 -17.38 -7.45
C LEU A 281 -1.29 -17.64 -8.97
N PRO A 282 -2.36 -18.09 -9.66
CA PRO A 282 -2.36 -18.38 -11.11
C PRO A 282 -2.35 -17.13 -12.00
N ILE A 283 -1.65 -16.06 -11.59
CA ILE A 283 -1.55 -14.78 -12.30
C ILE A 283 -1.02 -14.99 -13.73
N GLY A 284 -0.10 -15.94 -13.91
CA GLY A 284 0.52 -16.22 -15.20
C GLY A 284 -0.41 -16.81 -16.25
N GLU A 285 -1.51 -17.42 -15.84
CA GLU A 285 -2.47 -18.09 -16.72
C GLU A 285 -3.49 -17.07 -17.27
N TYR A 286 -3.95 -16.15 -16.42
CA TYR A 286 -5.05 -15.23 -16.71
C TYR A 286 -4.62 -13.79 -17.03
N LEU A 287 -3.38 -13.39 -16.72
CA LEU A 287 -2.90 -12.01 -16.86
C LEU A 287 -1.56 -11.91 -17.59
N GLN A 288 -1.61 -11.44 -18.84
CA GLN A 288 -0.42 -11.03 -19.59
C GLN A 288 0.13 -9.71 -19.06
N MET A 289 0.96 -9.79 -18.02
CA MET A 289 1.58 -8.64 -17.37
C MET A 289 2.97 -8.33 -17.97
N ALA A 290 3.13 -7.13 -18.53
CA ALA A 290 4.44 -6.55 -18.85
C ALA A 290 5.23 -6.09 -17.58
N SER A 291 4.94 -6.67 -16.41
CA SER A 291 5.67 -6.50 -15.14
C SER A 291 5.77 -7.83 -14.42
N ARG A 292 6.71 -7.90 -13.47
CA ARG A 292 6.82 -8.95 -12.45
C ARG A 292 5.44 -9.32 -11.89
N LYS A 293 5.17 -10.62 -11.74
CA LYS A 293 3.92 -11.20 -11.21
C LYS A 293 3.78 -11.07 -9.68
N VAL A 294 4.34 -9.99 -9.10
CA VAL A 294 4.44 -9.78 -7.65
C VAL A 294 3.43 -8.71 -7.26
N LEU A 295 2.47 -9.09 -6.43
CA LEU A 295 1.37 -8.24 -6.00
C LEU A 295 1.61 -7.67 -4.59
N THR A 296 0.89 -6.60 -4.25
CA THR A 296 0.91 -6.03 -2.89
C THR A 296 0.07 -6.88 -1.93
N VAL A 297 0.37 -6.80 -0.63
CA VAL A 297 -0.29 -7.57 0.43
C VAL A 297 -1.82 -7.44 0.37
N ASN A 298 -2.32 -6.22 0.13
CA ASN A 298 -3.75 -5.96 0.02
C ASN A 298 -4.39 -6.56 -1.23
N HIS A 299 -3.68 -6.68 -2.36
CA HIS A 299 -4.23 -7.30 -3.56
C HIS A 299 -4.30 -8.82 -3.38
N VAL A 300 -3.27 -9.45 -2.82
CA VAL A 300 -3.30 -10.90 -2.51
C VAL A 300 -4.47 -11.20 -1.56
N PHE A 301 -4.62 -10.44 -0.47
CA PHE A 301 -5.72 -10.63 0.47
C PHE A 301 -7.11 -10.44 -0.19
N GLU A 302 -7.28 -9.38 -0.99
CA GLU A 302 -8.56 -9.12 -1.67
C GLU A 302 -8.87 -10.16 -2.77
N ILE A 303 -7.84 -10.72 -3.42
CA ILE A 303 -7.97 -11.85 -4.34
C ILE A 303 -8.49 -13.09 -3.59
N LEU A 304 -7.89 -13.48 -2.46
CA LEU A 304 -8.38 -14.64 -1.69
C LEU A 304 -9.84 -14.48 -1.26
N LEU A 305 -10.20 -13.27 -0.79
CA LEU A 305 -11.55 -12.92 -0.36
C LEU A 305 -12.58 -13.04 -1.49
N LYS A 306 -12.28 -12.51 -2.67
CA LYS A 306 -13.18 -12.54 -3.83
C LYS A 306 -13.21 -13.90 -4.52
N PHE A 307 -12.06 -14.58 -4.60
CA PHE A 307 -11.99 -15.91 -5.19
C PHE A 307 -12.88 -16.90 -4.41
N LYS A 308 -12.85 -16.91 -3.07
CA LYS A 308 -13.75 -17.81 -2.31
C LYS A 308 -15.25 -17.49 -2.50
N LEU A 309 -15.59 -16.29 -2.98
CA LEU A 309 -16.97 -15.88 -3.28
C LEU A 309 -17.46 -16.29 -4.68
N ASN A 310 -16.56 -16.42 -5.66
CA ASN A 310 -16.92 -16.64 -7.07
C ASN A 310 -16.30 -17.90 -7.70
N ASN A 311 -15.29 -18.49 -7.05
CA ASN A 311 -14.44 -19.60 -7.53
C ASN A 311 -13.89 -19.38 -8.97
N ASP A 312 -13.61 -18.13 -9.31
CA ASP A 312 -13.20 -17.68 -10.64
C ASP A 312 -11.93 -16.82 -10.52
N TRP A 313 -10.79 -17.41 -10.88
CA TRP A 313 -9.49 -16.74 -10.82
C TRP A 313 -9.39 -15.61 -11.82
N GLU A 314 -9.81 -15.81 -13.08
CA GLU A 314 -9.70 -14.80 -14.14
C GLU A 314 -10.45 -13.52 -13.75
N LYS A 315 -11.74 -13.66 -13.41
CA LYS A 315 -12.59 -12.55 -12.99
C LYS A 315 -12.05 -11.84 -11.75
N THR A 316 -11.63 -12.60 -10.75
CA THR A 316 -11.07 -12.04 -9.50
C THR A 316 -9.79 -11.25 -9.77
N LEU A 317 -8.88 -11.81 -10.57
CA LEU A 317 -7.61 -11.18 -10.91
C LEU A 317 -7.82 -9.92 -11.76
N LEU A 318 -8.73 -9.96 -12.74
CA LEU A 318 -9.10 -8.80 -13.57
C LEU A 318 -9.80 -7.68 -12.78
N GLU A 319 -10.51 -8.01 -11.70
CA GLU A 319 -11.18 -7.04 -10.82
C GLU A 319 -10.21 -6.38 -9.83
N VAL A 320 -9.31 -7.15 -9.22
CA VAL A 320 -8.41 -6.66 -8.14
C VAL A 320 -7.10 -6.09 -8.68
N VAL A 321 -6.49 -6.71 -9.71
CA VAL A 321 -5.20 -6.25 -10.23
C VAL A 321 -5.43 -5.00 -11.10
N PRO A 322 -4.85 -3.83 -10.77
CA PRO A 322 -5.13 -2.61 -11.52
C PRO A 322 -4.68 -2.73 -12.97
N LYS A 323 -5.62 -2.52 -13.91
CA LYS A 323 -5.29 -2.31 -15.33
C LYS A 323 -4.33 -1.13 -15.45
N ARG A 324 -3.22 -1.33 -16.18
CA ARG A 324 -2.30 -0.23 -16.50
C ARG A 324 -3.04 0.85 -17.31
N LYS A 325 -2.67 2.10 -17.06
CA LYS A 325 -2.95 3.23 -17.95
C LYS A 325 -1.78 3.41 -18.91
#